data_AF-A0A8T7M1F6-F1
#
_entry.id   AF-A0A8T7M1F6-F1
#
_cell.length_a   1.000
_cell.length_b   1.000
_cell.length_c   1.000
_cell.angle_alpha   90.00
_cell.angle_beta   90.00
_cell.angle_gamma   90.00
#
_symmetry.space_group_name_H-M   'P 1'
#
loop_
_entity.id
_entity.type
_entity.pdbx_description
1 polymer ?
#
loop_
_entity_poly.entity_id
_entity_poly.type
_entity_poly.pdbx_seq_one_letter_code
_entity_poly.pdbx_strand_id
1 'polypeptide(L)'
;LLSVNLDPSLAAVRDQFLASWDYQERADSQSAAVFEWFWWNLLMDTFKDDLPKDYWPEGGSRWYVIMRNLVEQPNSPWWDDKETEAVETRDDIFARAFDETVTQIQKEYGKDPAQWPAWGKLHTATFRNQTLGKSGIAPIEVLFNRGPFETGGGKSIVNATGWELGESFEVDWLPSEREIVDLGDLNNSLAGHTTGQSGHAFHPHYDDMAQMWAEVGYVPMWWDKESIIQDAEGHLVLTP
;
A
#
# COMPACT_ATOMS: atom_id res chain seq x y z
N LEU A 1 -15.94 11.31 9.82
CA LEU A 1 -16.65 10.00 9.77
C LEU A 1 -17.16 9.51 11.13
N LEU A 2 -16.32 9.36 12.16
CA LEU A 2 -16.77 8.82 13.47
C LEU A 2 -17.88 9.66 14.16
N SER A 3 -17.95 10.95 13.85
CA SER A 3 -18.99 11.86 14.32
C SER A 3 -20.18 12.03 13.35
N VAL A 4 -20.12 11.43 12.17
CA VAL A 4 -21.15 11.55 11.13
C VAL A 4 -22.31 10.63 11.48
N ASN A 5 -23.54 11.11 11.30
CA ASN A 5 -24.74 10.30 11.49
C ASN A 5 -24.93 9.38 10.28
N LEU A 6 -24.86 8.08 10.48
CA LEU A 6 -24.99 7.06 9.45
C LEU A 6 -26.22 6.18 9.71
N ASP A 7 -26.70 5.50 8.67
CA ASP A 7 -27.64 4.39 8.86
C ASP A 7 -27.05 3.38 9.88
N PRO A 8 -27.87 2.77 10.76
CA PRO A 8 -27.38 1.86 11.79
C PRO A 8 -26.49 0.72 11.27
N SER A 9 -26.76 0.22 10.06
CA SER A 9 -25.95 -0.85 9.45
C SER A 9 -24.55 -0.36 9.06
N LEU A 10 -24.44 0.83 8.49
CA LEU A 10 -23.16 1.47 8.18
C LEU A 10 -22.42 1.90 9.45
N ALA A 11 -23.12 2.45 10.43
CA ALA A 11 -22.53 2.82 11.72
C ALA A 11 -21.87 1.60 12.40
N ALA A 12 -22.51 0.43 12.35
CA ALA A 12 -21.93 -0.80 12.90
C ALA A 12 -20.63 -1.21 12.20
N VAL A 13 -20.55 -1.11 10.87
CA VAL A 13 -19.32 -1.40 10.11
C VAL A 13 -18.23 -0.37 10.44
N ARG A 14 -18.56 0.92 10.48
CA ARG A 14 -17.64 2.00 10.86
C ARG A 14 -17.06 1.75 12.24
N ASP A 15 -17.91 1.41 13.21
CA ASP A 15 -17.48 1.21 14.58
C ASP A 15 -16.63 -0.07 14.73
N GLN A 16 -17.01 -1.13 14.01
CA GLN A 16 -16.24 -2.37 13.96
C GLN A 16 -14.83 -2.15 13.41
N PHE A 17 -14.67 -1.45 12.28
CA PHE A 17 -13.38 -1.38 11.59
C PHE A 17 -12.61 -0.11 11.85
N LEU A 18 -13.25 1.06 11.93
CA LEU A 18 -12.55 2.35 11.97
C LEU A 18 -12.48 2.96 13.37
N ALA A 19 -13.48 2.73 14.23
CA ALA A 19 -13.43 3.21 15.61
C ALA A 19 -12.51 2.36 16.51
N SER A 20 -12.34 1.08 16.17
CA SER A 20 -11.47 0.14 16.89
C SER A 20 -10.04 0.08 16.35
N TRP A 21 -9.77 0.74 15.23
CA TRP A 21 -8.48 0.66 14.54
C TRP A 21 -7.38 1.36 15.32
N ASP A 22 -6.18 0.79 15.26
CA ASP A 22 -4.95 1.34 15.82
C ASP A 22 -4.16 2.23 14.83
N TYR A 23 -4.78 2.57 13.70
CA TYR A 23 -4.21 3.40 12.63
C TYR A 23 -2.94 2.82 11.99
N GLN A 24 -2.75 1.50 12.09
CA GLN A 24 -1.62 0.81 11.47
C GLN A 24 -2.03 0.12 10.17
N GLU A 25 -1.26 0.39 9.12
CA GLU A 25 -1.38 -0.24 7.80
C GLU A 25 -0.52 -1.50 7.70
N ARG A 26 -0.76 -2.45 8.59
CA ARG A 26 -0.16 -3.78 8.52
C ARG A 26 -0.85 -4.61 7.43
N ALA A 27 -0.12 -5.52 6.80
CA ALA A 27 -0.66 -6.46 5.82
C ALA A 27 -1.86 -7.28 6.36
N ASP A 28 -1.89 -7.56 7.67
CA ASP A 28 -2.96 -8.35 8.30
C ASP A 28 -4.18 -7.52 8.77
N SER A 29 -4.21 -6.21 8.49
CA SER A 29 -5.24 -5.30 8.98
C SER A 29 -6.43 -5.20 8.03
N GLN A 30 -7.60 -5.74 8.41
CA GLN A 30 -8.87 -5.48 7.72
C GLN A 30 -9.30 -4.01 7.84
N SER A 31 -9.04 -3.39 8.99
CA SER A 31 -9.35 -1.97 9.22
C SER A 31 -8.61 -1.04 8.25
N ALA A 32 -7.33 -1.34 7.96
CA ALA A 32 -6.56 -0.59 6.97
C ALA A 32 -7.15 -0.75 5.56
N ALA A 33 -7.57 -1.96 5.18
CA ALA A 33 -8.25 -2.19 3.90
C ALA A 33 -9.54 -1.36 3.77
N VAL A 34 -10.39 -1.35 4.81
CA VAL A 34 -11.61 -0.55 4.83
C VAL A 34 -11.29 0.95 4.78
N PHE A 35 -10.26 1.39 5.51
CA PHE A 35 -9.83 2.79 5.49
C PHE A 35 -9.34 3.23 4.11
N GLU A 36 -8.50 2.44 3.43
CA GLU A 36 -7.94 2.84 2.13
C GLU A 36 -9.00 2.86 1.02
N TRP A 37 -9.99 1.96 1.06
CA TRP A 37 -11.19 2.08 0.22
C TRP A 37 -12.02 3.31 0.54
N PHE A 38 -12.20 3.64 1.82
CA PHE A 38 -12.89 4.87 2.22
C PHE A 38 -12.15 6.11 1.78
N TRP A 39 -10.82 6.13 1.92
CA TRP A 39 -9.97 7.24 1.50
C TRP A 39 -10.05 7.45 -0.01
N TRP A 40 -10.04 6.36 -0.78
CA TRP A 40 -10.26 6.39 -2.23
C TRP A 40 -11.59 7.06 -2.58
N ASN A 41 -12.70 6.54 -2.07
CA ASN A 41 -14.03 7.05 -2.43
C ASN A 41 -14.22 8.48 -1.92
N LEU A 42 -13.75 8.80 -0.71
CA LEU A 42 -13.86 10.14 -0.15
C LEU A 42 -13.18 11.18 -1.03
N LEU A 43 -11.98 10.89 -1.51
CA LEU A 43 -11.28 11.81 -2.40
C LEU A 43 -11.98 11.95 -3.75
N MET A 44 -12.44 10.86 -4.33
CA MET A 44 -13.18 10.91 -5.60
C MET A 44 -14.48 11.70 -5.46
N ASP A 45 -15.26 11.44 -4.43
CA ASP A 45 -16.54 12.11 -4.17
C ASP A 45 -16.39 13.59 -3.82
N THR A 46 -15.22 14.02 -3.34
CA THR A 46 -14.96 15.42 -2.94
C THR A 46 -14.41 16.28 -4.08
N PHE A 47 -13.68 15.70 -5.04
CA PHE A 47 -12.87 16.49 -5.97
C PHE A 47 -13.10 16.21 -7.46
N LYS A 48 -13.71 15.08 -7.81
CA LYS A 48 -13.73 14.59 -9.19
C LYS A 48 -14.59 15.46 -10.12
N ASP A 49 -15.71 15.98 -9.63
CA ASP A 49 -16.64 16.82 -10.39
C ASP A 49 -16.05 18.22 -10.67
N ASP A 50 -15.26 18.73 -9.74
CA ASP A 50 -14.61 20.04 -9.81
C ASP A 50 -13.29 20.06 -10.61
N LEU A 51 -12.59 18.93 -10.66
CA LEU A 51 -11.26 18.84 -11.25
C LEU A 51 -11.26 18.10 -12.59
N PRO A 52 -10.55 18.60 -13.61
CA PRO A 52 -10.29 17.83 -14.81
C PRO A 52 -9.46 16.58 -14.48
N LYS A 53 -9.62 15.52 -15.28
CA LYS A 53 -9.04 14.19 -15.03
C LYS A 53 -7.55 14.20 -14.69
N ASP A 54 -6.76 15.04 -15.36
CA ASP A 54 -5.31 15.15 -15.14
C ASP A 54 -4.93 15.72 -13.75
N TYR A 55 -5.91 16.24 -13.00
CA TYR A 55 -5.77 16.82 -11.67
C TYR A 55 -6.59 16.08 -10.62
N TRP A 56 -7.16 14.93 -10.96
CA TRP A 56 -7.84 14.07 -10.00
C TRP A 56 -6.91 13.67 -8.84
N PRO A 57 -7.49 13.33 -7.68
CA PRO A 57 -6.71 13.08 -6.50
C PRO A 57 -5.92 11.78 -6.54
N GLU A 58 -4.59 11.89 -6.38
CA GLU A 58 -3.65 10.77 -6.30
C GLU A 58 -3.56 10.11 -4.90
N GLY A 59 -4.26 10.62 -3.87
CA GLY A 59 -4.29 10.02 -2.53
C GLY A 59 -3.04 10.19 -1.64
N GLY A 60 -1.97 10.79 -2.15
CA GLY A 60 -0.70 11.00 -1.42
C GLY A 60 -0.69 12.13 -0.37
N SER A 61 0.49 12.51 0.08
CA SER A 61 0.71 13.37 1.26
C SER A 61 0.07 14.76 1.14
N ARG A 62 0.08 15.30 -0.08
CA ARG A 62 -0.63 16.54 -0.42
C ARG A 62 -2.12 16.45 -0.12
N TRP A 63 -2.76 15.33 -0.46
CA TRP A 63 -4.20 15.13 -0.26
C TRP A 63 -4.57 14.94 1.20
N TYR A 64 -3.72 14.28 1.98
CA TYR A 64 -3.88 14.26 3.45
C TYR A 64 -3.87 15.68 4.05
N VAL A 65 -2.98 16.56 3.59
CA VAL A 65 -2.93 17.96 4.06
C VAL A 65 -4.14 18.76 3.58
N ILE A 66 -4.55 18.59 2.31
CA ILE A 66 -5.76 19.22 1.78
C ILE A 66 -6.98 18.83 2.61
N MET A 67 -7.20 17.52 2.78
CA MET A 67 -8.36 17.02 3.53
C MET A 67 -8.32 17.43 4.99
N ARG A 68 -7.15 17.41 5.65
CA ARG A 68 -7.00 17.90 7.03
C ARG A 68 -7.46 19.36 7.18
N ASN A 69 -7.21 20.22 6.19
CA ASN A 69 -7.66 21.61 6.24
C ASN A 69 -9.12 21.77 5.78
N LEU A 70 -9.58 20.93 4.85
CA LEU A 70 -10.91 21.01 4.26
C LEU A 70 -11.99 20.52 5.23
N VAL A 71 -11.71 19.50 6.04
CA VAL A 71 -12.67 18.97 7.03
C VAL A 71 -13.07 20.01 8.10
N GLU A 72 -12.21 20.99 8.37
CA GLU A 72 -12.49 22.12 9.27
C GLU A 72 -13.41 23.18 8.63
N GLN A 73 -13.75 23.03 7.35
CA GLN A 73 -14.59 23.93 6.57
C GLN A 73 -15.84 23.19 6.06
N PRO A 74 -16.82 22.90 6.94
CA PRO A 74 -17.98 22.06 6.58
C PRO A 74 -18.89 22.66 5.50
N ASN A 75 -18.82 23.97 5.29
CA ASN A 75 -19.59 24.70 4.27
C ASN A 75 -18.75 25.05 3.04
N SER A 76 -17.59 24.40 2.86
CA SER A 76 -16.77 24.59 1.67
C SER A 76 -17.52 24.13 0.41
N PRO A 77 -17.44 24.86 -0.72
CA PRO A 77 -18.07 24.45 -1.96
C PRO A 77 -17.49 23.14 -2.53
N TRP A 78 -16.30 22.73 -2.10
CA TRP A 78 -15.71 21.42 -2.47
C TRP A 78 -16.48 20.20 -1.92
N TRP A 79 -17.49 20.39 -1.07
CA TRP A 79 -18.35 19.28 -0.63
C TRP A 79 -19.61 19.13 -1.47
N ASP A 80 -19.90 20.10 -2.36
CA ASP A 80 -21.08 20.10 -3.22
C ASP A 80 -20.75 19.38 -4.52
N ASP A 81 -21.45 18.29 -4.81
CA ASP A 81 -21.27 17.56 -6.06
C ASP A 81 -22.16 18.19 -7.14
N LYS A 82 -21.54 18.92 -8.08
CA LYS A 82 -22.26 19.71 -9.09
C LYS A 82 -22.99 18.86 -10.12
N GLU A 83 -22.81 17.53 -10.09
CA GLU A 83 -23.56 16.60 -10.93
C GLU A 83 -24.92 16.21 -10.32
N THR A 84 -25.20 16.57 -9.06
CA THR A 84 -26.48 16.29 -8.39
C THR A 84 -27.39 17.53 -8.32
N GLU A 85 -28.68 17.32 -8.03
CA GLU A 85 -29.62 18.43 -7.80
C GLU A 85 -29.59 18.96 -6.36
N ALA A 86 -29.17 18.12 -5.41
CA ALA A 86 -29.05 18.50 -4.01
C ALA A 86 -27.71 19.23 -3.79
N VAL A 87 -27.61 20.02 -2.73
CA VAL A 87 -26.33 20.59 -2.31
C VAL A 87 -25.85 19.78 -1.12
N GLU A 88 -24.84 18.94 -1.33
CA GLU A 88 -24.30 18.09 -0.28
C GLU A 88 -23.48 18.89 0.74
N THR A 89 -23.52 18.42 1.99
CA THR A 89 -22.60 18.87 3.04
C THR A 89 -21.41 17.93 3.13
N ARG A 90 -20.36 18.35 3.87
CA ARG A 90 -19.26 17.46 4.25
C ARG A 90 -19.75 16.12 4.79
N ASP A 91 -20.74 16.14 5.67
CA ASP A 91 -21.19 14.92 6.35
C ASP A 91 -21.95 14.01 5.38
N ASP A 92 -22.65 14.57 4.38
CA ASP A 92 -23.29 13.81 3.30
C ASP A 92 -22.23 13.11 2.42
N ILE A 93 -21.18 13.82 2.02
CA ILE A 93 -20.06 13.25 1.25
C ILE A 93 -19.34 12.14 2.02
N PHE A 94 -19.10 12.34 3.32
CA PHE A 94 -18.51 11.30 4.16
C PHE A 94 -19.40 10.07 4.29
N ALA A 95 -20.73 10.26 4.40
CA ALA A 95 -21.68 9.17 4.47
C ALA A 95 -21.77 8.40 3.14
N ARG A 96 -21.83 9.13 2.01
CA ARG A 96 -21.83 8.58 0.66
C ARG A 96 -20.58 7.75 0.39
N ALA A 97 -19.40 8.34 0.57
CA ALA A 97 -18.13 7.65 0.35
C ALA A 97 -18.00 6.36 1.17
N PHE A 98 -18.47 6.36 2.42
CA PHE A 98 -18.43 5.17 3.27
C PHE A 98 -19.46 4.12 2.86
N ASP A 99 -20.67 4.52 2.45
CA ASP A 99 -21.66 3.59 1.89
C ASP A 99 -21.16 2.92 0.61
N GLU A 100 -20.50 3.69 -0.26
CA GLU A 100 -19.85 3.17 -1.46
C GLU A 100 -18.76 2.16 -1.12
N THR A 101 -17.90 2.47 -0.13
CA THR A 101 -16.86 1.55 0.36
C THR A 101 -17.46 0.23 0.83
N VAL A 102 -18.49 0.28 1.69
CA VAL A 102 -19.15 -0.94 2.19
C VAL A 102 -19.80 -1.71 1.05
N THR A 103 -20.50 -1.02 0.15
CA THR A 103 -21.17 -1.64 -0.99
C THR A 103 -20.17 -2.35 -1.91
N GLN A 104 -19.04 -1.72 -2.20
CA GLN A 104 -18.03 -2.28 -3.09
C GLN A 104 -17.32 -3.49 -2.44
N ILE A 105 -16.92 -3.39 -1.17
CA ILE A 105 -16.33 -4.53 -0.45
C ILE A 105 -17.34 -5.69 -0.37
N GLN A 106 -18.61 -5.42 -0.08
CA GLN A 106 -19.64 -6.46 -0.04
C GLN A 106 -19.89 -7.12 -1.40
N LYS A 107 -19.76 -6.35 -2.50
CA LYS A 107 -19.89 -6.86 -3.86
C LYS A 107 -18.76 -7.84 -4.20
N GLU A 108 -17.54 -7.57 -3.75
CA GLU A 108 -16.36 -8.39 -4.06
C GLU A 108 -16.18 -9.57 -3.10
N TYR A 109 -16.40 -9.37 -1.80
CA TYR A 109 -16.06 -10.33 -0.74
C TYR A 109 -17.28 -10.85 0.03
N GLY A 110 -18.47 -10.36 -0.30
CA GLY A 110 -19.72 -10.77 0.33
C GLY A 110 -20.09 -9.95 1.57
N LYS A 111 -21.30 -10.23 2.08
CA LYS A 111 -21.92 -9.44 3.16
C LYS A 111 -21.37 -9.72 4.55
N ASP A 112 -20.64 -10.81 4.75
CA ASP A 112 -20.06 -11.16 6.05
C ASP A 112 -18.74 -10.39 6.25
N PRO A 113 -18.67 -9.43 7.19
CA PRO A 113 -17.46 -8.65 7.42
C PRO A 113 -16.25 -9.50 7.83
N ALA A 114 -16.46 -10.69 8.38
CA ALA A 114 -15.37 -11.61 8.73
C ALA A 114 -14.63 -12.15 7.50
N GLN A 115 -15.24 -12.09 6.30
CA GLN A 115 -14.64 -12.53 5.04
C GLN A 115 -13.94 -11.40 4.28
N TRP A 116 -14.01 -10.16 4.78
CA TRP A 116 -13.40 -9.02 4.11
C TRP A 116 -11.87 -9.13 4.11
N PRO A 117 -11.19 -8.64 3.06
CA PRO A 117 -9.75 -8.80 2.91
C PRO A 117 -9.01 -7.98 3.97
N ALA A 118 -7.88 -8.52 4.43
CA ALA A 118 -6.86 -7.72 5.09
C ALA A 118 -6.10 -6.89 4.05
N TRP A 119 -5.44 -5.81 4.50
CA TRP A 119 -4.77 -4.86 3.60
C TRP A 119 -3.80 -5.53 2.63
N GLY A 120 -2.96 -6.45 3.09
CA GLY A 120 -1.97 -7.15 2.26
C GLY A 120 -2.58 -7.99 1.13
N LYS A 121 -3.88 -8.35 1.19
CA LYS A 121 -4.58 -9.02 0.09
C LYS A 121 -4.90 -8.06 -1.07
N LEU A 122 -5.07 -6.78 -0.77
CA LEU A 122 -5.29 -5.72 -1.74
C LEU A 122 -3.95 -5.07 -2.15
N HIS A 123 -3.04 -4.93 -1.19
CA HIS A 123 -1.78 -4.21 -1.31
C HIS A 123 -0.60 -5.16 -1.44
N THR A 124 -0.35 -5.52 -2.70
CA THR A 124 0.69 -6.49 -3.04
C THR A 124 1.75 -5.89 -3.94
N ALA A 125 3.00 -6.32 -3.76
CA ALA A 125 4.10 -6.01 -4.68
C ALA A 125 4.33 -7.18 -5.66
N THR A 126 4.19 -6.90 -6.95
CA THR A 126 4.61 -7.84 -8.00
C THR A 126 5.82 -7.28 -8.74
N PHE A 127 6.98 -7.91 -8.54
CA PHE A 127 8.22 -7.52 -9.18
C PHE A 127 8.24 -8.02 -10.62
N ARG A 128 8.02 -7.08 -11.56
CA ARG A 128 7.93 -7.39 -12.98
C ARG A 128 9.27 -7.14 -13.67
N ASN A 129 9.76 -8.14 -14.41
CA ASN A 129 10.94 -7.96 -15.24
C ASN A 129 10.67 -6.92 -16.34
N GLN A 130 11.55 -5.93 -16.47
CA GLN A 130 11.32 -4.78 -17.37
C GLN A 130 11.27 -5.15 -18.86
N THR A 131 11.90 -6.25 -19.27
CA THR A 131 11.97 -6.66 -20.69
C THR A 131 10.96 -7.76 -21.01
N LEU A 132 10.96 -8.84 -20.23
CA LEU A 132 10.19 -10.05 -20.52
C LEU A 132 8.93 -10.18 -19.65
N GLY A 133 8.88 -9.45 -18.54
CA GLY A 133 7.78 -9.47 -17.58
C GLY A 133 6.53 -8.71 -17.99
N LYS A 134 6.58 -7.99 -19.10
CA LYS A 134 5.46 -7.27 -19.73
C LYS A 134 5.33 -7.62 -21.23
N SER A 135 5.71 -8.84 -21.59
CA SER A 135 5.78 -9.29 -22.98
C SER A 135 4.41 -9.54 -23.63
N GLY A 136 3.33 -9.60 -22.84
CA GLY A 136 2.00 -9.99 -23.29
C GLY A 136 1.85 -11.51 -23.50
N ILE A 137 2.88 -12.29 -23.15
CA ILE A 137 2.91 -13.75 -23.29
C ILE A 137 2.99 -14.34 -21.89
N ALA A 138 1.84 -14.71 -21.31
CA ALA A 138 1.75 -15.14 -19.92
C ALA A 138 2.77 -16.24 -19.52
N PRO A 139 3.06 -17.28 -20.34
CA PRO A 139 4.10 -18.24 -20.00
C PRO A 139 5.50 -17.64 -19.85
N ILE A 140 5.84 -16.59 -20.60
CA ILE A 140 7.12 -15.89 -20.46
C ILE A 140 7.11 -15.08 -19.17
N GLU A 141 6.06 -14.31 -18.93
CA GLU A 141 5.94 -13.44 -17.76
C GLU A 141 6.04 -14.23 -16.44
N VAL A 142 5.42 -15.41 -16.36
CA VAL A 142 5.51 -16.32 -15.21
C VAL A 142 6.94 -16.77 -14.91
N LEU A 143 7.83 -16.87 -15.91
CA LEU A 143 9.22 -17.25 -15.68
C LEU A 143 10.03 -16.16 -14.99
N PHE A 144 9.72 -14.89 -15.25
CA PHE A 144 10.53 -13.76 -14.82
C PHE A 144 9.91 -12.92 -13.70
N ASN A 145 8.59 -12.85 -13.60
CA ASN A 145 7.92 -12.05 -12.58
C ASN A 145 7.86 -12.82 -11.26
N ARG A 146 7.88 -12.09 -10.14
CA ARG A 146 7.78 -12.66 -8.78
C ARG A 146 6.75 -11.92 -7.96
N GLY A 147 6.09 -12.66 -7.08
CA GLY A 147 4.93 -12.22 -6.32
C GLY A 147 3.61 -12.71 -6.93
N PRO A 148 2.48 -12.12 -6.53
CA PRO A 148 2.38 -10.97 -5.61
C PRO A 148 2.88 -11.30 -4.19
N PHE A 149 3.61 -10.37 -3.57
CA PHE A 149 3.98 -10.41 -2.15
C PHE A 149 3.07 -9.46 -1.37
N GLU A 150 2.35 -9.97 -0.38
CA GLU A 150 1.49 -9.17 0.50
C GLU A 150 2.35 -8.28 1.39
N THR A 151 2.09 -6.97 1.39
CA THR A 151 2.87 -6.02 2.19
C THR A 151 1.92 -5.07 2.92
N GLY A 152 2.37 -4.60 4.09
CA GLY A 152 1.80 -3.40 4.70
C GLY A 152 2.46 -2.15 4.13
N GLY A 153 2.20 -1.01 4.77
CA GLY A 153 2.63 0.29 4.27
C GLY A 153 1.56 0.95 3.39
N GLY A 154 1.90 2.07 2.77
CA GLY A 154 0.95 2.90 2.04
C GLY A 154 1.56 4.22 1.59
N LYS A 155 0.73 5.11 1.05
CA LYS A 155 1.18 6.46 0.70
C LYS A 155 1.40 7.30 1.96
N SER A 156 2.46 8.11 1.96
CA SER A 156 2.70 9.15 2.98
C SER A 156 3.01 8.64 4.39
N ILE A 157 3.38 7.37 4.53
CA ILE A 157 3.84 6.77 5.78
C ILE A 157 5.26 6.20 5.64
N VAL A 158 5.88 5.81 6.75
CA VAL A 158 7.32 5.44 6.79
C VAL A 158 7.61 4.20 5.95
N ASN A 159 6.80 3.14 6.07
CA ASN A 159 6.87 2.02 5.15
C ASN A 159 6.17 2.40 3.84
N ALA A 160 6.91 3.11 2.98
CA ALA A 160 6.35 3.83 1.86
C ALA A 160 6.16 2.93 0.63
N THR A 161 5.17 2.04 0.69
CA THR A 161 4.70 1.22 -0.44
C THR A 161 3.50 1.92 -1.07
N GLY A 162 3.75 2.73 -2.10
CA GLY A 162 2.70 3.47 -2.77
C GLY A 162 1.86 2.60 -3.69
N TRP A 163 0.67 3.08 -4.00
CA TRP A 163 -0.28 2.51 -4.94
C TRP A 163 -0.86 3.64 -5.82
N GLU A 164 -1.85 3.43 -6.69
CA GLU A 164 -2.42 4.55 -7.46
C GLU A 164 -3.95 4.63 -7.34
N LEU A 165 -4.41 5.78 -6.84
CA LEU A 165 -5.83 6.08 -6.69
C LEU A 165 -6.48 6.25 -8.05
N GLY A 166 -7.58 5.54 -8.26
CA GLY A 166 -8.26 5.46 -9.55
C GLY A 166 -7.86 4.24 -10.39
N GLU A 167 -6.78 3.53 -10.01
CA GLU A 167 -6.31 2.33 -10.71
C GLU A 167 -6.42 1.05 -9.86
N SER A 168 -5.60 0.91 -8.81
CA SER A 168 -5.64 -0.24 -7.90
C SER A 168 -4.82 0.02 -6.63
N PHE A 169 -4.95 -0.86 -5.64
CA PHE A 169 -4.09 -0.88 -4.45
C PHE A 169 -2.76 -1.60 -4.67
N GLU A 170 -2.44 -2.04 -5.89
CA GLU A 170 -1.15 -2.69 -6.18
C GLU A 170 0.02 -1.72 -5.92
N VAL A 171 1.11 -2.25 -5.36
CA VAL A 171 2.32 -1.46 -5.11
C VAL A 171 2.98 -1.04 -6.43
N ASP A 172 3.15 0.25 -6.66
CA ASP A 172 3.74 0.82 -7.88
C ASP A 172 5.09 1.54 -7.66
N TRP A 173 5.34 2.01 -6.45
CA TRP A 173 6.66 2.45 -5.98
C TRP A 173 6.88 2.03 -4.52
N LEU A 174 8.15 1.81 -4.15
CA LEU A 174 8.50 1.17 -2.89
C LEU A 174 9.93 1.53 -2.42
N PRO A 175 10.29 1.25 -1.16
CA PRO A 175 11.67 1.37 -0.70
C PRO A 175 12.48 0.22 -1.31
N SER A 176 13.33 0.52 -2.29
CA SER A 176 14.15 -0.49 -2.98
C SER A 176 15.20 -1.11 -2.06
N GLU A 177 15.60 -0.40 -1.00
CA GLU A 177 16.60 -0.80 -0.01
C GLU A 177 16.22 -0.23 1.36
N ARG A 178 16.62 -0.93 2.42
CA ARG A 178 16.57 -0.49 3.82
C ARG A 178 17.88 -0.89 4.51
N GLU A 179 18.41 -0.01 5.33
CA GLU A 179 19.68 -0.21 6.03
C GLU A 179 19.62 0.38 7.44
N ILE A 180 20.29 -0.27 8.39
CA ILE A 180 20.55 0.20 9.74
C ILE A 180 22.06 0.08 9.95
N VAL A 181 22.74 1.22 10.13
CA VAL A 181 24.20 1.26 10.31
C VAL A 181 24.54 1.53 11.78
N ASP A 182 25.20 0.57 12.42
CA ASP A 182 25.78 0.76 13.75
C ASP A 182 27.21 1.30 13.61
N LEU A 183 27.38 2.60 13.80
CA LEU A 183 28.69 3.27 13.68
C LEU A 183 29.67 2.89 14.81
N GLY A 184 29.21 2.24 15.88
CA GLY A 184 30.06 1.72 16.96
C GLY A 184 30.58 0.31 16.69
N ASP A 185 29.84 -0.47 15.91
CA ASP A 185 30.20 -1.81 15.46
C ASP A 185 29.56 -2.09 14.08
N LEU A 186 30.33 -1.88 13.01
CA LEU A 186 29.81 -2.05 11.66
C LEU A 186 29.33 -3.48 11.38
N ASN A 187 29.88 -4.49 12.07
CA ASN A 187 29.47 -5.88 11.89
C ASN A 187 28.11 -6.19 12.56
N ASN A 188 27.56 -5.24 13.34
CA ASN A 188 26.20 -5.27 13.90
C ASN A 188 25.18 -4.53 13.00
N SER A 189 25.58 -4.08 11.81
CA SER A 189 24.68 -3.41 10.87
C SER A 189 23.75 -4.39 10.16
N LEU A 190 22.60 -3.91 9.71
CA LEU A 190 21.56 -4.68 9.03
C LEU A 190 21.22 -4.03 7.70
N ALA A 191 20.95 -4.83 6.67
CA ALA A 191 20.54 -4.35 5.36
C ALA A 191 19.53 -5.28 4.72
N GLY A 192 18.84 -4.80 3.69
CA GLY A 192 17.95 -5.61 2.87
C GLY A 192 17.43 -4.79 1.70
N HIS A 193 17.26 -5.44 0.56
CA HIS A 193 16.73 -4.78 -0.63
C HIS A 193 15.79 -5.73 -1.39
N THR A 194 15.08 -5.18 -2.36
CA THR A 194 14.32 -5.98 -3.32
C THR A 194 15.24 -6.44 -4.45
N THR A 195 15.06 -7.60 -5.07
CA THR A 195 14.24 -8.77 -4.72
C THR A 195 15.08 -9.91 -4.15
N GLY A 196 16.35 -9.92 -4.53
CA GLY A 196 17.41 -10.86 -4.20
C GLY A 196 18.67 -10.38 -4.93
N GLN A 197 19.83 -10.93 -4.60
CA GLN A 197 21.10 -10.40 -5.13
C GLN A 197 21.42 -10.73 -6.59
N SER A 198 20.73 -11.70 -7.19
CA SER A 198 20.97 -12.13 -8.56
C SER A 198 19.94 -11.56 -9.53
N GLY A 199 20.39 -11.10 -10.69
CA GLY A 199 19.51 -10.75 -11.81
C GLY A 199 19.11 -11.94 -12.70
N HIS A 200 19.60 -13.15 -12.41
CA HIS A 200 19.30 -14.35 -13.19
C HIS A 200 18.04 -15.04 -12.66
N ALA A 201 16.98 -15.09 -13.47
CA ALA A 201 15.64 -15.53 -13.07
C ALA A 201 15.54 -16.92 -12.41
N PHE A 202 16.52 -17.81 -12.64
CA PHE A 202 16.53 -19.15 -12.06
C PHE A 202 17.65 -19.35 -11.02
N HIS A 203 18.30 -18.27 -10.59
CA HIS A 203 19.28 -18.31 -9.52
C HIS A 203 18.55 -18.33 -8.16
N PRO A 204 19.05 -19.06 -7.14
CA PRO A 204 18.45 -19.08 -5.80
C PRO A 204 18.23 -17.69 -5.20
N HIS A 205 19.21 -16.78 -5.36
CA HIS A 205 19.09 -15.38 -4.92
C HIS A 205 18.37 -14.43 -5.89
N TYR A 206 17.41 -14.90 -6.71
CA TYR A 206 16.66 -13.99 -7.59
C TYR A 206 15.61 -13.17 -6.81
N ASP A 207 14.97 -13.80 -5.84
CA ASP A 207 13.82 -13.28 -5.10
C ASP A 207 13.78 -13.71 -3.63
N ASP A 208 14.87 -14.24 -3.11
CA ASP A 208 14.99 -14.75 -1.74
C ASP A 208 14.89 -13.67 -0.66
N MET A 209 15.12 -12.40 -1.00
CA MET A 209 14.90 -11.26 -0.10
C MET A 209 13.49 -10.67 -0.20
N ALA A 210 12.68 -11.05 -1.19
CA ALA A 210 11.40 -10.39 -1.47
C ALA A 210 10.38 -10.56 -0.33
N GLN A 211 10.25 -11.76 0.22
CA GLN A 211 9.35 -12.02 1.36
C GLN A 211 9.83 -11.30 2.62
N MET A 212 11.13 -11.38 2.93
CA MET A 212 11.73 -10.65 4.04
C MET A 212 11.49 -9.14 3.91
N TRP A 213 11.68 -8.59 2.71
CA TRP A 213 11.43 -7.17 2.43
C TRP A 213 9.97 -6.77 2.66
N ALA A 214 9.01 -7.61 2.27
CA ALA A 214 7.58 -7.37 2.44
C ALA A 214 7.17 -7.36 3.93
N GLU A 215 7.89 -8.12 4.75
CA GLU A 215 7.73 -8.19 6.20
C GLU A 215 8.57 -7.13 6.95
N VAL A 216 9.25 -6.23 6.24
CA VAL A 216 10.16 -5.22 6.81
C VAL A 216 11.30 -5.86 7.62
N GLY A 217 11.77 -7.03 7.17
CA GLY A 217 12.92 -7.75 7.71
C GLY A 217 14.25 -7.28 7.12
N TYR A 218 15.34 -7.80 7.69
CA TYR A 218 16.71 -7.48 7.34
C TYR A 218 17.62 -8.72 7.45
N VAL A 219 18.73 -8.70 6.71
CA VAL A 219 19.87 -9.60 6.90
C VAL A 219 21.05 -8.83 7.52
N PRO A 220 22.01 -9.53 8.15
CA PRO A 220 23.26 -8.90 8.58
C PRO A 220 24.03 -8.28 7.41
N MET A 221 24.56 -7.07 7.63
CA MET A 221 25.52 -6.44 6.73
C MET A 221 26.93 -6.69 7.27
N TRP A 222 27.51 -7.82 6.91
CA TRP A 222 28.84 -8.20 7.39
C TRP A 222 29.92 -7.23 6.94
N TRP A 223 30.73 -6.79 7.89
CA TRP A 223 31.83 -5.86 7.66
C TRP A 223 33.19 -6.53 7.83
N ASP A 224 33.34 -7.32 8.90
CA ASP A 224 34.61 -7.95 9.21
C ASP A 224 34.89 -9.13 8.27
N LYS A 225 36.13 -9.20 7.81
CA LYS A 225 36.60 -10.25 6.90
C LYS A 225 36.30 -11.66 7.43
N GLU A 226 36.44 -11.87 8.73
CA GLU A 226 36.19 -13.17 9.35
C GLU A 226 34.72 -13.58 9.25
N SER A 227 33.79 -12.68 9.58
CA SER A 227 32.34 -12.89 9.44
C SER A 227 31.97 -13.20 7.99
N ILE A 228 32.51 -12.43 7.04
CA ILE A 228 32.28 -12.64 5.60
C ILE A 228 32.75 -14.03 5.16
N ILE A 229 33.93 -14.46 5.60
CA ILE A 229 34.47 -15.79 5.23
C ILE A 229 33.64 -16.92 5.86
N GLN A 230 33.18 -16.75 7.10
CA GLN A 230 32.41 -17.76 7.81
C GLN A 230 31.01 -17.98 7.20
N ASP A 231 30.39 -16.90 6.71
CA ASP A 231 29.03 -16.93 6.13
C ASP A 231 29.04 -17.01 4.59
N ALA A 232 30.19 -17.23 3.97
CA ALA A 232 30.31 -17.26 2.52
C ALA A 232 29.67 -18.52 1.90
N GLU A 233 28.72 -18.34 0.97
CA GLU A 233 28.19 -19.43 0.15
C GLU A 233 29.15 -19.85 -0.99
N GLY A 234 30.07 -18.97 -1.39
CA GLY A 234 31.03 -19.23 -2.47
C GLY A 234 32.25 -18.31 -2.42
N HIS A 235 33.36 -18.78 -2.99
CA HIS A 235 34.61 -18.03 -3.06
C HIS A 235 35.24 -18.17 -4.45
N LEU A 236 35.45 -17.04 -5.13
CA LEU A 236 36.08 -16.96 -6.44
C LEU A 236 37.35 -16.13 -6.36
N VAL A 237 38.47 -16.67 -6.85
CA VAL A 237 39.73 -15.95 -6.99
C VAL A 237 39.93 -15.60 -8.46
N LEU A 238 39.99 -14.31 -8.77
CA LEU A 238 40.32 -13.82 -10.10
C LEU A 238 41.84 -13.64 -10.22
N THR A 239 42.47 -14.44 -11.06
CA THR A 239 43.89 -14.29 -11.42
C THR A 239 44.02 -13.61 -12.79
N PRO A 240 45.01 -12.72 -12.99
CA PRO A 240 45.28 -12.10 -14.29
C PRO A 240 45.52 -13.10 -15.43
#